data_AF-A0A7X5KSC9-F1
#
_entry.id   AF-A0A7X5KSC9-F1
#
_cell.length_a   1.000
_cell.length_b   1.000
_cell.length_c   1.000
_cell.angle_alpha   90.00
_cell.angle_beta   90.00
_cell.angle_gamma   90.00
#
_symmetry.space_group_name_H-M   'P 1'
#
loop_
_entity.id
_entity.type
_entity.pdbx_description
1 polymer ?
#
loop_
_entity_poly.entity_id
_entity_poly.type
_entity_poly.pdbx_seq_one_letter_code
_entity_poly.pdbx_strand_id
1 'polypeptide(L)'
;MKNLILKILKNAWGLLIFALISGLAYFSVVYRFILLHTEVGGHLLGMFLLPLIVCGAALVLVKLIKQCLMDEREGTAVTIFLLHIFFIIIAAITAAVILFV
;
A
#
# COMPACT_ATOMS: atom_id res chain seq x y z
N MET A 1 -13.54 -14.89 -8.94
CA MET A 1 -12.48 -14.03 -8.34
C MET A 1 -12.70 -13.76 -6.85
N LYS A 2 -13.91 -13.40 -6.41
CA LYS A 2 -14.24 -13.13 -4.99
C LYS A 2 -13.71 -14.17 -4.00
N ASN A 3 -13.91 -15.46 -4.26
CA ASN A 3 -13.49 -16.55 -3.36
C ASN A 3 -11.96 -16.68 -3.24
N LEU A 4 -11.22 -16.35 -4.30
CA LEU A 4 -9.75 -16.39 -4.29
C LEU A 4 -9.18 -15.19 -3.53
N ILE A 5 -9.75 -14.01 -3.74
CA ILE A 5 -9.40 -12.78 -2.99
C ILE A 5 -9.66 -13.01 -1.49
N LEU A 6 -10.82 -13.55 -1.12
CA LEU A 6 -11.13 -13.87 0.27
C LEU A 6 -10.17 -14.90 0.87
N LYS A 7 -9.72 -15.89 0.09
CA LYS A 7 -8.70 -16.85 0.54
C LYS A 7 -7.37 -16.16 0.86
N ILE A 8 -6.98 -15.16 0.06
CA ILE A 8 -5.77 -14.34 0.31
C ILE A 8 -5.97 -13.47 1.55
N LEU A 9 -7.12 -12.80 1.67
CA LEU A 9 -7.42 -11.87 2.77
C LEU A 9 -7.58 -12.58 4.13
N LYS A 10 -8.12 -13.80 4.15
CA LYS A 10 -8.25 -14.63 5.36
C LYS A 10 -6.93 -15.28 5.78
N ASN A 11 -5.96 -15.39 4.87
CA ASN A 11 -4.62 -15.86 5.20
C ASN A 11 -3.79 -14.71 5.81
N ALA A 12 -3.27 -14.91 7.02
CA ALA A 12 -2.47 -13.90 7.71
C ALA A 12 -1.27 -13.41 6.89
N TRP A 13 -0.55 -14.32 6.23
CA TRP A 13 0.58 -13.98 5.38
C TRP A 13 0.15 -13.27 4.09
N GLY A 14 -0.94 -13.72 3.47
CA GLY A 14 -1.47 -13.10 2.25
C GLY A 14 -1.89 -11.66 2.48
N LEU A 15 -2.60 -11.41 3.58
CA LEU A 15 -3.00 -10.08 4.00
C LEU A 15 -1.79 -9.18 4.32
N LEU A 16 -0.79 -9.70 5.04
CA LEU A 16 0.39 -8.94 5.44
C LEU A 16 1.25 -8.55 4.23
N ILE A 17 1.48 -9.47 3.30
CA ILE A 17 2.22 -9.20 2.05
C ILE A 17 1.49 -8.13 1.24
N PHE A 18 0.17 -8.28 1.05
CA PHE A 18 -0.63 -7.31 0.34
C PHE A 18 -0.56 -5.91 0.97
N ALA A 19 -0.62 -5.84 2.30
CA ALA A 19 -0.55 -4.58 3.03
C ALA A 19 0.83 -3.92 2.94
N LEU A 20 1.91 -4.69 3.01
CA LEU A 20 3.27 -4.18 2.80
C LEU A 20 3.48 -3.68 1.37
N ILE A 21 3.01 -4.41 0.36
CA ILE A 21 3.10 -3.97 -1.04
C ILE A 21 2.32 -2.67 -1.24
N SER A 22 1.12 -2.56 -0.65
CA SER A 22 0.32 -1.33 -0.68
C SER A 22 1.08 -0.16 -0.04
N GLY A 23 1.66 -0.37 1.15
CA GLY A 23 2.47 0.63 1.83
C GLY A 23 3.70 1.06 1.03
N LEU A 24 4.38 0.12 0.37
CA LEU A 24 5.54 0.41 -0.48
C LEU A 24 5.15 1.23 -1.70
N ALA A 25 4.02 0.92 -2.33
CA ALA A 25 3.49 1.70 -3.44
C ALA A 25 3.15 3.13 -3.02
N TYR A 26 2.59 3.33 -1.82
CA TYR A 26 2.30 4.68 -1.32
C TYR A 26 3.58 5.45 -0.99
N PHE A 27 4.56 4.75 -0.41
CA PHE A 27 5.86 5.34 -0.14
C PHE A 27 6.54 5.82 -1.43
N SER A 28 6.45 5.11 -2.56
CA SER A 28 7.13 5.56 -3.79
C SER A 28 6.63 6.93 -4.27
N VAL A 29 5.32 7.20 -4.12
CA VAL A 29 4.72 8.49 -4.46
C VAL A 29 5.19 9.58 -3.49
N VAL A 30 5.17 9.31 -2.19
CA VAL A 30 5.64 10.26 -1.16
C VAL A 30 7.13 10.55 -1.30
N TYR A 31 7.92 9.51 -1.56
CA TYR A 31 9.35 9.60 -1.76
C TYR A 31 9.68 10.51 -2.95
N ARG A 32 8.96 10.38 -4.07
CA ARG A 32 9.09 11.31 -5.19
C ARG A 32 8.77 12.74 -4.77
N PHE A 33 7.68 12.94 -4.05
CA PHE A 33 7.28 14.27 -3.59
C PHE A 33 8.38 14.91 -2.73
N ILE A 34 9.00 14.14 -1.84
CA ILE A 34 10.14 14.58 -1.02
C ILE A 34 11.31 15.00 -1.92
N LEU A 35 11.70 14.16 -2.89
CA LEU A 35 12.83 14.47 -3.78
C LEU A 35 12.58 15.72 -4.64
N LEU A 36 11.35 15.94 -5.09
CA LEU A 36 10.99 17.10 -5.91
C LEU A 36 10.98 18.43 -5.14
N HIS A 37 10.80 18.39 -3.82
CA HIS A 37 10.62 19.59 -2.99
C HIS A 37 11.72 19.77 -1.94
N THR A 38 12.78 18.97 -1.98
CA THR A 38 13.90 19.05 -1.03
C THR A 38 15.22 19.11 -1.79
N GLU A 39 15.88 20.27 -1.78
CA GLU A 39 17.12 20.50 -2.52
C GLU A 39 18.32 19.74 -1.96
N VAL A 40 18.38 19.55 -0.64
CA VAL A 40 19.50 18.88 0.05
C VAL A 40 18.96 17.87 1.06
N GLY A 41 19.44 16.62 0.98
CA GLY A 41 19.12 15.58 1.97
C GLY A 41 17.78 14.86 1.78
N GLY A 42 17.04 15.13 0.69
CA GLY A 42 15.74 14.48 0.42
C GLY A 42 15.81 12.94 0.42
N HIS A 43 16.92 12.37 -0.05
CA HIS A 43 17.14 10.92 -0.02
C HIS A 43 17.19 10.35 1.41
N LEU A 44 17.92 11.02 2.31
CA LEU A 44 18.06 10.62 3.71
C LEU A 44 16.72 10.74 4.44
N LEU A 45 15.99 11.85 4.20
CA LEU A 45 14.65 12.06 4.74
C LEU A 45 13.67 10.98 4.27
N GLY A 46 13.73 10.63 2.97
CA GLY A 46 12.94 9.55 2.39
C GLY A 46 13.23 8.20 3.06
N MET A 47 14.50 7.82 3.21
CA MET A 47 14.87 6.56 3.88
C MET A 47 14.45 6.52 5.36
N PHE A 48 14.53 7.65 6.07
CA PHE A 48 14.07 7.75 7.45
C PHE A 48 12.55 7.52 7.56
N LEU A 49 11.78 8.03 6.61
CA LEU A 49 10.32 7.90 6.58
C LEU A 49 9.82 6.58 5.99
N LEU A 50 10.66 5.84 5.25
CA LEU A 50 10.32 4.55 4.64
C LEU A 50 9.66 3.57 5.63
N PRO A 51 10.28 3.18 6.76
CA PRO A 51 9.67 2.23 7.68
C PRO A 51 8.38 2.77 8.30
N LEU A 52 8.30 4.08 8.57
CA LEU A 52 7.12 4.70 9.16
C LEU A 52 5.92 4.64 8.21
N ILE A 53 6.12 5.01 6.94
CA ILE A 53 5.03 5.07 5.95
C ILE A 53 4.61 3.66 5.55
N VAL A 54 5.56 2.78 5.23
CA VAL A 54 5.24 1.43 4.76
C VAL A 54 4.57 0.61 5.86
N CYS A 55 5.16 0.55 7.06
CA CYS A 55 4.59 -0.22 8.15
C CYS A 55 3.31 0.43 8.71
N GLY A 56 3.24 1.77 8.74
CA GLY A 56 2.05 2.51 9.17
C GLY A 56 0.85 2.24 8.26
N ALA A 57 1.03 2.38 6.95
CA ALA A 57 -0.01 2.08 5.97
C ALA A 57 -0.43 0.60 6.01
N ALA A 58 0.54 -0.31 6.12
CA ALA A 58 0.27 -1.74 6.22
C ALA A 58 -0.56 -2.07 7.47
N LEU A 59 -0.22 -1.51 8.64
CA LEU A 59 -0.96 -1.68 9.89
C LEU A 59 -2.41 -1.23 9.77
N VAL A 60 -2.65 -0.05 9.18
CA VAL A 60 -4.00 0.47 8.95
C VAL A 60 -4.80 -0.47 8.06
N LEU A 61 -4.21 -0.91 6.94
CA LEU A 61 -4.90 -1.77 5.98
C LEU A 61 -5.22 -3.15 6.55
N VAL A 62 -4.28 -3.75 7.29
CA VAL A 62 -4.50 -5.03 7.99
C VAL A 62 -5.64 -4.90 8.99
N LYS A 63 -5.65 -3.84 9.82
CA LYS A 63 -6.72 -3.63 10.81
C LYS A 63 -8.07 -3.45 10.15
N LEU A 64 -8.14 -2.63 9.10
CA LEU A 64 -9.37 -2.31 8.39
C LEU A 64 -9.98 -3.56 7.71
N ILE A 65 -9.15 -4.36 7.03
CA ILE A 65 -9.60 -5.60 6.40
C ILE A 65 -10.02 -6.63 7.45
N LYS A 66 -9.24 -6.82 8.52
CA LYS A 66 -9.59 -7.75 9.61
C LYS A 66 -10.93 -7.38 10.22
N GLN A 67 -11.17 -6.10 10.50
CA GLN A 67 -12.44 -5.62 11.02
C GLN A 67 -13.59 -5.90 10.06
N CYS A 68 -13.41 -5.68 8.74
CA CYS A 68 -14.43 -6.02 7.75
C CYS A 68 -14.75 -7.53 7.72
N LEU A 69 -13.74 -8.38 7.88
CA LEU A 69 -13.93 -9.83 7.90
C LEU A 69 -14.61 -10.31 9.20
N MET A 70 -14.32 -9.68 10.34
CA MET A 70 -14.95 -9.99 11.63
C MET A 70 -16.44 -9.61 11.66
N ASP A 71 -16.80 -8.49 11.02
CA ASP A 71 -18.20 -8.03 10.90
C ASP A 71 -18.98 -8.74 9.78
N GLU A 72 -18.45 -9.85 9.23
CA GLU A 72 -19.02 -10.59 8.08
C GLU A 72 -19.22 -9.74 6.80
N ARG A 73 -18.57 -8.57 6.71
CA ARG A 73 -18.62 -7.63 5.58
C ARG A 73 -17.61 -8.01 4.50
N GLU A 74 -17.68 -9.27 4.03
CA GLU A 74 -16.75 -9.81 3.04
C GLU A 74 -16.77 -9.05 1.70
N GLY A 75 -17.94 -8.54 1.29
CA GLY A 75 -18.07 -7.71 0.10
C GLY A 75 -17.22 -6.44 0.19
N THR A 76 -17.29 -5.75 1.33
CA THR A 76 -16.51 -4.53 1.60
C THR A 76 -15.01 -4.84 1.61
N ALA A 77 -14.58 -5.93 2.25
CA ALA A 77 -13.18 -6.34 2.27
C ALA A 77 -12.61 -6.58 0.85
N VAL A 78 -13.41 -7.19 -0.03
CA VAL A 78 -13.03 -7.41 -1.44
C VAL A 78 -12.98 -6.08 -2.21
N THR A 79 -13.93 -5.17 -1.98
CA THR A 79 -13.91 -3.83 -2.59
C THR A 79 -12.68 -3.03 -2.16
N ILE A 80 -12.33 -3.06 -0.87
CA ILE A 80 -11.12 -2.41 -0.34
C ILE A 80 -9.87 -2.99 -1.02
N PHE A 81 -9.78 -4.32 -1.13
CA PHE A 81 -8.67 -4.99 -1.79
C PHE A 81 -8.51 -4.52 -3.24
N LEU A 82 -9.59 -4.53 -4.02
CA LEU A 82 -9.58 -4.09 -5.42
C LEU A 82 -9.22 -2.60 -5.57
N LEU A 83 -9.75 -1.75 -4.68
CA LEU A 83 -9.42 -0.33 -4.65
C LEU A 83 -7.93 -0.10 -4.40
N HIS A 84 -7.33 -0.85 -3.47
CA HIS A 84 -5.89 -0.73 -3.18
C HIS A 84 -5.03 -1.30 -4.31
N ILE A 85 -5.46 -2.37 -4.99
CA ILE A 85 -4.82 -2.82 -6.24
C ILE A 85 -4.81 -1.70 -7.29
N PHE A 86 -5.93 -1.00 -7.46
CA PHE A 86 -6.02 0.15 -8.37
C PHE A 86 -5.06 1.28 -7.97
N PHE A 87 -4.98 1.62 -6.68
CA PHE A 87 -4.01 2.62 -6.20
C PHE A 87 -2.56 2.18 -6.37
N ILE A 88 -2.24 0.88 -6.18
CA ILE A 88 -0.90 0.34 -6.43
C ILE A 88 -0.53 0.53 -7.90
N ILE A 89 -1.44 0.26 -8.83
CA ILE A 89 -1.20 0.43 -10.26
C ILE A 89 -0.91 1.90 -10.59
N ILE A 90 -1.71 2.84 -10.07
CA ILE A 90 -1.47 4.27 -10.26
C ILE A 90 -0.12 4.70 -9.69
N ALA A 91 0.20 4.25 -8.48
CA ALA A 91 1.47 4.54 -7.84
C ALA A 91 2.66 3.97 -8.64
N ALA A 92 2.52 2.74 -9.17
CA ALA A 92 3.54 2.11 -10.01
C ALA A 92 3.74 2.86 -11.33
N ILE A 93 2.67 3.30 -12.00
CA ILE A 93 2.76 4.14 -13.20
C ILE A 93 3.44 5.47 -12.87
N THR A 94 3.01 6.11 -11.78
CA THR A 94 3.59 7.38 -11.31
C THR A 94 5.07 7.20 -11.01
N ALA A 95 5.48 6.08 -10.42
CA ALA A 95 6.87 5.74 -10.16
C ALA A 95 7.66 5.42 -11.43
N ALA A 96 7.07 4.71 -12.38
CA ALA A 96 7.72 4.33 -13.64
C ALA A 96 7.98 5.53 -14.55
N VAL A 97 7.03 6.49 -14.64
CA VAL A 97 7.22 7.75 -15.38
C VAL A 97 8.46 8.52 -14.89
N ILE A 98 8.92 8.30 -13.66
CA ILE A 98 10.13 8.93 -13.09
C ILE A 98 11.43 8.30 -13.61
N LEU A 99 11.43 7.01 -14.00
CA LEU A 99 12.65 6.38 -14.54
C LEU A 99 12.96 6.80 -15.98
N PHE A 100 11.97 7.38 -16.67
CA PHE A 100 12.05 7.76 -18.08
C PHE A 100 12.05 9.29 -18.33
N VAL A 101 12.04 10.10 -17.27
CA VAL A 101 12.13 11.58 -17.32
C VAL A 101 13.27 12.03 -16.43
#